data_AF-A0A9Q0JQJ9-F1
#
_entry.id   AF-A0A9Q0JQJ9-F1
#
_cell.length_a   1.000
_cell.length_b   1.000
_cell.length_c   1.000
_cell.angle_alpha   90.00
_cell.angle_beta   90.00
_cell.angle_gamma   90.00
#
_symmetry.space_group_name_H-M   'P 1'
#
loop_
_entity.id
_entity.type
_entity.pdbx_description
1 polymer ?
#
loop_
_entity_poly.entity_id
_entity_poly.type
_entity_poly.pdbx_seq_one_letter_code
_entity_poly.pdbx_strand_id
1 'polypeptide(L)' 'MRGLMSDPQGLLELVIQSNLREGLSLTEYIISCYGARKGVIDTSVRTSDAGYLTRRLVEVLTIY' A
#
# COMPACT_ATOMS: atom_id res chain seq x y z
N MET A 1 -18.48 -8.04 -4.01
CA MET A 1 -18.10 -6.65 -3.82
C MET A 1 -16.63 -6.52 -3.45
N ARG A 2 -16.02 -5.34 -3.64
CA ARG A 2 -14.70 -5.02 -3.07
C ARG A 2 -14.76 -4.21 -1.78
N GLY A 3 -15.92 -3.62 -1.46
CA GLY A 3 -16.15 -2.95 -0.19
C GLY A 3 -15.58 -1.53 -0.15
N LEU A 4 -15.25 -1.07 1.05
CA LEU A 4 -14.73 0.27 1.31
C LEU A 4 -13.26 0.35 0.87
N MET A 5 -12.87 1.50 0.30
CA MET A 5 -11.49 1.80 -0.06
C MET A 5 -10.95 2.93 0.80
N SER A 6 -9.63 2.96 0.96
CA SER A 6 -8.95 4.08 1.62
C SER A 6 -8.29 5.00 0.60
N ASP A 7 -8.50 6.30 0.79
CA ASP A 7 -7.66 7.34 0.23
C ASP A 7 -6.46 7.62 1.16
N PRO A 8 -5.39 8.34 0.75
CA PRO A 8 -4.29 8.68 1.64
C PRO A 8 -4.73 9.38 2.95
N GLN A 9 -5.86 10.10 2.91
CA GLN A 9 -6.44 10.83 4.04
C GLN A 9 -7.31 9.97 4.98
N GLY A 10 -7.75 8.77 4.55
CA GLY A 10 -8.63 7.93 5.37
C GLY A 10 -9.57 7.04 4.57
N LEU A 11 -10.61 6.53 5.24
CA LEU A 11 -11.63 5.67 4.64
C LEU A 11 -12.60 6.51 3.78
N LEU A 12 -12.84 6.08 2.54
CA LEU A 12 -13.86 6.68 1.69
C LEU A 12 -15.24 6.14 2.06
N GLU A 13 -16.25 7.02 2.14
CA GLU A 13 -17.65 6.62 2.36
C GLU A 13 -18.27 5.89 1.14
N LEU A 14 -17.61 5.98 -0.02
CA LEU A 14 -18.05 5.34 -1.26
C LEU A 14 -17.62 3.86 -1.29
N VAL A 15 -18.62 2.98 -1.32
CA VAL A 15 -18.43 1.52 -1.35
C VAL A 15 -18.41 1.00 -2.78
N ILE A 16 -17.41 0.19 -3.13
CA ILE A 16 -17.35 -0.54 -4.41
C ILE A 16 -18.22 -1.80 -4.29
N GLN A 17 -19.38 -1.78 -4.94
CA GLN A 17 -20.30 -2.92 -4.93
C GLN A 17 -19.89 -3.99 -5.95
N SER A 18 -19.26 -3.57 -7.06
CA SER A 18 -18.82 -4.46 -8.13
C SER A 18 -17.70 -5.42 -7.71
N ASN A 19 -17.54 -6.48 -8.49
CA ASN A 19 -16.55 -7.54 -8.32
C ASN A 19 -15.56 -7.56 -9.47
N LEU A 20 -14.36 -8.11 -9.25
CA LEU A 20 -13.38 -8.30 -10.32
C LEU A 20 -13.89 -9.21 -11.45
N ARG A 21 -14.83 -10.13 -11.17
CA ARG A 21 -15.46 -11.01 -12.17
C ARG A 21 -16.43 -10.28 -13.09
N GLU A 22 -17.19 -9.33 -12.55
CA GLU A 22 -18.19 -8.55 -13.28
C GLU A 22 -17.57 -7.30 -13.94
N GLY A 23 -16.36 -6.92 -13.51
CA GLY A 23 -15.69 -5.71 -13.93
C GLY A 23 -16.03 -4.53 -13.04
N LEU A 24 -15.17 -3.51 -13.05
CA LEU A 24 -15.37 -2.27 -12.30
C LEU A 24 -15.71 -1.14 -13.26
N SER A 25 -16.57 -0.23 -12.82
CA SER A 25 -16.72 1.05 -13.50
C SER A 25 -15.42 1.87 -13.38
N LEU A 26 -15.23 2.84 -14.29
CA LEU A 26 -14.04 3.69 -14.31
C LEU A 26 -13.78 4.36 -12.95
N THR A 27 -14.84 4.85 -12.30
CA THR A 27 -14.76 5.52 -11.00
C THR A 27 -14.35 4.55 -9.89
N GLU A 28 -14.95 3.37 -9.82
CA GLU A 28 -14.58 2.32 -8.85
C GLU A 28 -13.13 1.84 -9.05
N TYR A 29 -12.69 1.73 -10.31
CA TYR A 29 -11.30 1.36 -10.61
C TYR A 29 -10.31 2.42 -10.12
N ILE A 30 -10.56 3.71 -10.43
CA ILE A 30 -9.70 4.82 -9.98
C ILE A 30 -9.66 4.90 -8.45
N ILE A 31 -10.81 4.76 -7.79
CA ILE A 31 -10.88 4.75 -6.32
C ILE A 31 -10.03 3.60 -5.75
N SER A 32 -10.07 2.42 -6.36
CA SER A 32 -9.20 1.31 -5.94
C SER A 32 -7.71 1.58 -6.17
N CYS A 33 -7.34 2.44 -7.12
CA CYS A 33 -5.93 2.71 -7.42
C CYS A 33 -5.23 3.51 -6.31
N TYR A 34 -5.94 4.33 -5.52
CA TYR A 34 -5.33 5.12 -4.45
C TYR A 34 -4.66 4.23 -3.39
N GLY A 35 -5.40 3.25 -2.86
CA GLY A 35 -4.87 2.30 -1.89
C GLY A 35 -3.75 1.42 -2.46
N ALA A 36 -3.91 0.95 -3.71
CA ALA A 36 -2.89 0.14 -4.38
C ALA A 36 -1.57 0.90 -4.55
N ARG A 37 -1.63 2.17 -5.00
CA ARG A 37 -0.45 3.01 -5.19
C ARG A 37 0.25 3.28 -3.85
N LYS A 38 -0.51 3.61 -2.81
CA LYS A 38 0.04 3.84 -1.46
C LYS A 38 0.75 2.59 -0.94
N GLY A 39 0.13 1.42 -1.09
CA GLY A 39 0.73 0.14 -0.66
C GLY A 39 2.05 -0.16 -1.36
N VAL A 40 2.14 0.07 -2.67
CA VAL A 40 3.39 -0.13 -3.43
C VAL A 40 4.49 0.80 -2.93
N ILE A 41 4.19 2.10 -2.79
CA ILE A 41 5.16 3.10 -2.33
C ILE A 41 5.64 2.78 -0.90
N ASP A 42 4.71 2.49 0.00
CA ASP A 42 5.02 2.13 1.39
C ASP A 42 5.94 0.89 1.46
N THR A 43 5.69 -0.10 0.60
CA THR A 43 6.51 -1.32 0.54
C THR A 43 7.93 -1.00 0.09
N SER A 44 8.09 -0.16 -0.94
CA SER A 44 9.41 0.27 -1.41
C SER A 44 10.18 1.04 -0.34
N VAL A 45 9.55 1.98 0.35
CA VAL A 45 10.18 2.76 1.43
C VAL A 45 10.60 1.84 2.58
N ARG A 46 9.71 0.97 3.06
CA ARG A 46 10.01 0.03 4.14
C ARG A 46 11.14 -0.95 3.79
N THR A 47 11.25 -1.33 2.52
CA THR A 47 12.36 -2.18 2.04
C THR A 47 13.70 -1.48 2.22
N SER A 48 13.79 -0.19 1.89
CA SER A 48 15.00 0.60 2.09
C SER A 48 15.35 0.74 3.58
N ASP A 49 14.36 1.05 4.41
CA ASP A 49 14.57 1.23 5.86
C ASP A 49 15.04 -0.06 6.54
N ALA A 50 14.46 -1.21 6.15
CA ALA A 50 14.88 -2.52 6.64
C ALA A 50 16.34 -2.81 6.27
N GLY A 51 16.75 -2.54 5.03
CA GLY A 51 18.13 -2.71 4.58
C GLY A 51 19.12 -1.78 5.30
N TYR A 52 18.71 -0.54 5.57
CA TYR A 52 19.53 0.39 6.34
C TYR A 52 19.72 -0.09 7.79
N LEU A 53 18.64 -0.56 8.42
CA LEU A 53 18.68 -1.08 9.79
C LEU A 53 19.56 -2.33 9.89
N THR A 54 19.45 -3.28 8.96
CA THR A 54 20.30 -4.49 8.96
C THR A 54 21.77 -4.13 8.78
N ARG A 55 22.09 -3.18 7.88
CA ARG A 55 23.47 -2.68 7.73
C ARG A 55 24.02 -2.13 9.04
N ARG A 56 23.25 -1.27 9.73
CA ARG A 56 23.68 -0.68 11.02
C ARG A 56 23.87 -1.74 12.11
N LEU A 57 22.99 -2.71 12.19
CA LEU A 57 23.11 -3.81 13.17
C LEU A 57 24.38 -4.62 12.93
N VAL A 58 24.69 -4.94 11.67
CA VAL A 58 25.94 -5.65 11.31
C VAL A 58 27.18 -4.80 11.59
N GLU A 59 27.16 -3.51 11.27
CA GLU A 59 28.27 -2.59 11.58
C GLU A 59 28.58 -2.56 13.08
N VAL A 60 27.57 -2.48 13.94
CA VAL A 60 27.76 -2.50 15.40
C VAL A 60 28.36 -3.84 15.87
N LEU A 61 27.87 -4.97 15.36
CA LEU A 61 28.36 -6.30 15.75
C LEU A 61 29.78 -6.62 15.25
N THR A 62 30.25 -5.96 14.19
CA THR A 62 31.57 -6.23 13.59
C THR A 62 32.68 -5.42 14.25
N ILE A 63 32.33 -4.30 14.91
CA ILE A 63 33.28 -3.37 15.52
C ILE A 63 33.62 -3.73 16.98
N TYR A 64 32.88 -4.66 17.59
CA TYR A 64 33.15 -5.24 18.91
C TYR A 64 33.57 -6.71 18.78
#